data_AF-A0A964U4A3-F1
#
_entry.id   AF-A0A964U4A3-F1
#
_cell.length_a   1.000
_cell.length_b   1.000
_cell.length_c   1.000
_cell.angle_alpha   90.00
_cell.angle_beta   90.00
_cell.angle_gamma   90.00
#
_symmetry.space_group_name_H-M   'P 1'
#
loop_
_entity.id
_entity.type
_entity.pdbx_description
1 polymer ?
#
loop_
_entity_poly.entity_id
_entity_poly.type
_entity_poly.pdbx_seq_one_letter_code
_entity_poly.pdbx_strand_id
1 'polypeptide(L)'
;MENFRLILFVALAFVLFLIYQAWMEDYGRPPAVAEQPQGTGAAGDAAAPADTPDAPAVEAPAAAPDEVAQASGGAGGTAGAPLQPIRVETDVVRAEISPRGGTIQGLWLRDYRDDADDPESQFQLFKPTAPNLFIAQSGLLGGADSGLPTHDA
;
A
#
# COMPACT_ATOMS: atom_id res chain seq x y z
N MET A 1 46.35 37.25 -14.69
CA MET A 1 45.76 36.48 -13.57
C MET A 1 44.77 35.52 -14.18
N GLU A 2 45.16 34.26 -14.30
CA GLU A 2 44.35 33.24 -14.95
C GLU A 2 43.04 33.05 -14.17
N ASN A 3 41.94 32.94 -14.89
CA ASN A 3 40.60 33.05 -14.34
C ASN A 3 40.14 31.70 -13.76
N PHE A 4 40.83 31.23 -12.70
CA PHE A 4 40.58 29.94 -12.02
C PHE A 4 39.11 29.72 -11.66
N ARG A 5 38.37 30.80 -11.39
CA ARG A 5 36.93 30.76 -11.12
C ARG A 5 36.13 30.17 -12.29
N LEU A 6 36.50 30.47 -13.53
CA LEU A 6 35.84 29.95 -14.73
C LEU A 6 36.12 28.45 -14.90
N ILE A 7 37.37 28.02 -14.67
CA ILE A 7 37.74 26.59 -14.69
C ILE A 7 36.94 25.79 -13.67
N LEU A 8 36.74 26.32 -12.46
CA LEU A 8 35.93 25.64 -11.43
C LEU A 8 34.46 25.51 -11.86
N PHE A 9 33.89 26.52 -12.50
CA PHE A 9 32.51 26.44 -13.02
C PHE A 9 32.39 25.43 -14.17
N VAL A 10 33.39 25.35 -15.06
CA VAL A 10 33.40 24.36 -16.14
C VAL A 10 33.54 22.95 -15.58
N ALA A 11 34.43 22.74 -14.61
CA ALA A 11 34.58 21.45 -13.94
C ALA A 11 33.29 21.02 -13.20
N LEU A 12 32.63 21.95 -12.50
CA LEU A 12 31.34 21.70 -11.85
C LEU A 12 30.26 21.32 -12.86
N ALA A 13 30.13 22.07 -13.96
CA ALA A 13 29.16 21.77 -15.01
C ALA A 13 29.43 20.39 -15.65
N PHE A 14 30.70 20.03 -15.82
CA PHE A 14 31.09 18.71 -16.33
C PHE A 14 30.68 17.59 -15.38
N VAL A 15 30.91 17.73 -14.07
CA VAL A 15 30.48 16.74 -13.06
C VAL A 15 28.96 16.60 -13.03
N LEU A 16 28.21 17.71 -13.05
CA LEU A 16 26.75 17.69 -13.09
C LEU A 16 26.22 17.00 -14.36
N PHE A 17 26.87 17.23 -15.50
CA PHE A 17 26.52 16.57 -16.76
C PHE A 17 26.76 15.05 -16.69
N LEU A 18 27.86 14.58 -16.09
CA LEU A 18 28.13 13.16 -15.92
C LEU A 18 27.09 12.47 -15.01
N ILE A 19 26.68 13.14 -13.92
CA ILE A 19 25.62 12.62 -13.03
C ILE A 19 24.29 12.51 -13.79
N TYR A 20 23.96 13.51 -14.60
CA TYR A 20 22.75 13.50 -15.42
C TYR A 20 22.77 12.36 -16.46
N GLN A 21 23.91 12.10 -17.10
CA GLN A 21 24.07 10.98 -18.04
C GLN A 21 23.83 9.64 -17.34
N ALA A 22 24.45 9.42 -16.17
CA ALA A 22 24.25 8.20 -15.39
C ALA A 22 22.77 7.99 -15.01
N TRP A 23 22.10 9.06 -14.57
CA TRP A 23 20.67 9.03 -14.29
C TRP A 23 19.82 8.67 -15.53
N MET A 24 20.16 9.21 -16.70
CA MET A 24 19.48 8.86 -17.96
C MET A 24 19.75 7.42 -18.41
N GLU A 25 20.93 6.86 -18.14
CA GLU A 25 21.21 5.45 -18.45
C GLU A 25 20.38 4.51 -17.58
N ASP A 26 20.29 4.80 -16.29
CA ASP A 26 19.58 3.97 -15.32
C ASP A 26 18.06 4.09 -15.44
N TYR A 27 17.55 5.29 -15.72
CA TYR A 27 16.12 5.60 -15.64
C TYR A 27 15.49 6.10 -16.95
N GLY A 28 16.28 6.43 -17.97
CA GLY A 28 15.80 7.00 -19.23
C GLY A 28 15.33 5.98 -20.28
N ARG A 29 15.51 4.68 -20.03
CA ARG A 29 15.00 3.62 -20.92
C ARG A 29 13.62 3.18 -20.43
N PRO A 30 12.52 3.44 -21.17
CA PRO A 30 11.27 2.74 -20.90
C PRO A 30 11.50 1.24 -21.06
N PRO A 31 10.89 0.38 -20.22
CA PRO A 31 11.03 -1.06 -20.34
C PRO A 31 10.64 -1.46 -21.76
N ALA A 32 11.53 -2.19 -22.44
CA ALA A 32 11.20 -2.80 -23.72
C ALA A 32 10.01 -3.74 -23.47
N VAL A 33 8.84 -3.36 -23.99
CA VAL A 33 7.72 -4.28 -24.10
C VAL A 33 8.23 -5.41 -24.99
N ALA A 34 8.38 -6.60 -24.41
CA ALA A 34 8.73 -7.79 -25.17
C ALA A 34 7.65 -7.96 -26.24
N GLU A 35 8.01 -7.82 -27.52
CA GLU A 35 7.15 -8.23 -28.61
C GLU A 35 6.95 -9.75 -28.49
N GLN A 36 5.77 -10.15 -28.02
CA GLN A 36 5.32 -11.53 -28.19
C GLN A 36 5.28 -11.83 -29.68
N PRO A 37 5.82 -12.98 -30.15
CA PRO A 37 5.68 -13.37 -31.54
C PRO A 37 4.19 -13.47 -31.87
N GLN A 38 3.73 -12.60 -32.78
CA GLN A 38 2.39 -12.61 -33.34
C GLN A 38 2.17 -13.92 -34.11
N GLY A 39 1.50 -14.87 -33.47
CA GLY A 39 0.74 -15.89 -34.17
C GLY A 39 -0.45 -15.21 -34.85
N THR A 40 -0.52 -15.30 -36.17
CA THR A 40 -1.69 -14.90 -36.96
C THR A 40 -2.93 -15.67 -36.49
N GLY A 41 -3.87 -14.96 -35.87
CA GLY A 41 -5.17 -15.49 -35.43
C GLY A 41 -6.12 -14.32 -35.15
N ALA A 42 -7.39 -14.50 -35.52
CA ALA A 42 -8.36 -13.44 -35.79
C ALA A 42 -8.83 -12.63 -34.57
N ALA A 43 -9.42 -11.48 -34.91
CA ALA A 43 -10.03 -10.45 -34.07
C ALA A 43 -10.85 -10.94 -32.86
N GLY A 44 -10.74 -10.21 -31.76
CA GLY A 44 -11.65 -10.23 -30.62
C GLY A 44 -11.13 -9.33 -29.49
N ASP A 45 -11.97 -8.43 -29.02
CA ASP A 45 -11.76 -7.41 -27.98
C ASP A 45 -10.90 -7.88 -26.78
N ALA A 46 -9.92 -7.07 -26.37
CA ALA A 46 -9.05 -7.36 -25.23
C ALA A 46 -9.36 -6.42 -24.05
N ALA A 47 -10.02 -7.02 -23.06
CA ALA A 47 -10.30 -6.51 -21.73
C ALA A 47 -9.02 -6.25 -20.90
N ALA A 48 -9.17 -5.41 -19.88
CA ALA A 48 -8.16 -5.12 -18.86
C ALA A 48 -7.74 -6.40 -18.09
N PRO A 49 -6.48 -6.50 -17.63
CA PRO A 49 -6.00 -7.70 -16.94
C PRO A 49 -6.65 -7.81 -15.55
N ALA A 50 -7.40 -8.88 -15.36
CA ALA A 50 -7.97 -9.30 -14.09
C ALA A 50 -7.02 -10.29 -13.40
N ASP A 51 -6.10 -9.78 -12.58
CA ASP A 51 -5.34 -10.61 -11.63
C ASP A 51 -6.03 -10.60 -10.26
N THR A 52 -7.25 -11.13 -10.22
CA THR A 52 -7.92 -11.54 -8.98
C THR A 52 -8.30 -13.01 -9.12
N PRO A 53 -7.87 -13.91 -8.20
CA PRO A 53 -8.31 -15.29 -8.22
C PRO A 53 -9.85 -15.36 -8.20
N ASP A 54 -10.41 -15.99 -9.24
CA ASP A 54 -11.85 -16.17 -9.39
C ASP A 54 -12.35 -17.12 -8.29
N ALA A 55 -13.19 -16.61 -7.39
CA ALA A 55 -13.84 -17.43 -6.38
C ALA A 55 -15.05 -18.12 -7.02
N PRO A 56 -15.29 -19.43 -6.75
CA PRO A 56 -16.35 -20.15 -7.42
C PRO A 56 -17.72 -19.52 -7.12
N ALA A 57 -18.40 -19.10 -8.18
CA ALA A 57 -19.77 -18.62 -8.13
C ALA A 57 -20.70 -19.76 -7.70
N VAL A 58 -21.38 -19.58 -6.56
CA VAL A 58 -22.48 -20.45 -6.13
C VAL A 58 -23.77 -19.88 -6.70
N GLU A 59 -24.39 -20.59 -7.64
CA GLU A 59 -25.73 -20.26 -8.14
C GLU A 59 -26.75 -20.41 -7.01
N ALA A 60 -27.43 -19.31 -6.68
CA ALA A 60 -28.60 -19.32 -5.81
C ALA A 60 -29.89 -19.39 -6.66
N PRO A 61 -30.88 -20.22 -6.31
CA PRO A 61 -32.15 -20.28 -7.03
C PRO A 61 -32.99 -19.01 -6.83
N ALA A 62 -33.71 -18.60 -7.87
CA ALA A 62 -34.49 -17.38 -7.91
C ALA A 62 -35.92 -17.50 -7.31
N ALA A 63 -36.34 -16.33 -6.78
CA ALA A 63 -37.67 -15.75 -6.70
C ALA A 63 -38.62 -16.10 -5.53
N ALA A 64 -38.96 -15.06 -4.74
CA ALA A 64 -40.26 -14.38 -4.78
C ALA A 64 -40.20 -13.00 -4.07
N PRO A 65 -40.99 -12.00 -4.49
CA PRO A 65 -41.04 -10.67 -3.88
C PRO A 65 -42.11 -10.62 -2.78
N ASP A 66 -41.80 -10.01 -1.64
CA ASP A 66 -42.83 -9.40 -0.79
C ASP A 66 -42.21 -8.36 0.16
N GLU A 67 -43.10 -7.51 0.64
CA GLU A 67 -42.99 -6.10 0.89
C GLU A 67 -42.47 -5.73 2.31
N VAL A 68 -42.01 -4.48 2.45
CA VAL A 68 -41.81 -3.65 3.66
C VAL A 68 -40.87 -4.10 4.81
N ALA A 69 -39.76 -3.37 4.97
CA ALA A 69 -39.65 -2.28 5.96
C ALA A 69 -38.37 -1.46 5.73
N GLN A 70 -38.53 -0.15 5.50
CA GLN A 70 -37.43 0.80 5.68
C GLN A 70 -37.02 0.82 7.15
N ALA A 71 -35.88 0.20 7.46
CA ALA A 71 -35.13 0.51 8.65
C ALA A 71 -34.01 1.47 8.25
N SER A 72 -34.31 2.77 8.33
CA SER A 72 -33.32 3.81 8.51
C SER A 72 -32.63 3.60 9.85
N GLY A 73 -31.60 2.76 9.84
CA GLY A 73 -30.66 2.59 10.93
C GLY A 73 -29.27 2.75 10.34
N GLY A 74 -28.73 3.97 10.42
CA GLY A 74 -27.29 4.14 10.28
C GLY A 74 -26.65 3.13 11.22
N ALA A 75 -25.86 2.21 10.67
CA ALA A 75 -25.01 1.34 11.45
C ALA A 75 -23.92 2.22 12.08
N GLY A 76 -24.32 2.98 13.10
CA GLY A 76 -23.42 3.39 14.16
C GLY A 76 -22.93 2.10 14.77
N GLY A 77 -21.81 1.59 14.23
CA GLY A 77 -21.04 0.55 14.86
C GLY A 77 -20.92 0.93 16.32
N THR A 78 -21.48 0.08 17.18
CA THR A 78 -21.43 0.28 18.62
C THR A 78 -20.00 0.70 18.97
N ALA A 79 -19.84 1.87 19.56
CA ALA A 79 -18.57 2.26 20.17
C ALA A 79 -18.40 1.34 21.38
N GLY A 80 -17.97 0.11 21.09
CA GLY A 80 -17.58 -0.88 22.07
C GLY A 80 -16.44 -0.30 22.90
N ALA A 81 -16.32 -0.81 24.13
CA ALA A 81 -15.24 -0.49 25.04
C ALA A 81 -13.89 -0.40 24.30
N PRO A 82 -12.99 0.53 24.67
CA PRO A 82 -11.73 0.73 23.95
C PRO A 82 -11.02 -0.61 23.80
N LEU A 83 -11.01 -1.14 22.57
CA LEU A 83 -10.38 -2.41 22.33
C LEU A 83 -8.87 -2.20 22.38
N GLN A 84 -8.22 -2.88 23.31
CA GLN A 84 -6.78 -2.76 23.47
C GLN A 84 -6.08 -3.43 22.28
N PRO A 85 -5.06 -2.78 21.68
CA PRO A 85 -4.31 -3.37 20.57
C PRO A 85 -3.62 -4.66 21.01
N ILE A 86 -3.59 -5.64 20.11
CA ILE A 86 -2.87 -6.91 20.29
C ILE A 86 -1.41 -6.65 19.93
N ARG A 87 -0.48 -6.95 20.85
CA ARG A 87 0.96 -6.86 20.60
C ARG A 87 1.52 -8.20 20.12
N VAL A 88 2.21 -8.18 18.99
CA VAL A 88 2.91 -9.32 18.41
C VAL A 88 4.39 -8.98 18.30
N GLU A 89 5.26 -9.83 18.86
CA GLU A 89 6.71 -9.63 18.81
C GLU A 89 7.37 -10.82 18.11
N THR A 90 8.25 -10.52 17.17
CA THR A 90 9.11 -11.50 16.50
C THR A 90 10.57 -11.16 16.76
N ASP A 91 11.47 -11.90 16.13
CA ASP A 91 12.90 -11.58 16.03
C ASP A 91 13.15 -10.14 15.54
N VAL A 92 12.57 -9.75 14.40
CA VAL A 92 12.87 -8.48 13.71
C VAL A 92 11.86 -7.36 13.95
N VAL A 93 10.61 -7.68 14.32
CA VAL A 93 9.54 -6.67 14.42
C VAL A 93 8.73 -6.79 15.70
N ARG A 94 8.20 -5.65 16.15
CA ARG A 94 7.11 -5.56 17.11
C ARG A 94 5.94 -4.88 16.42
N ALA A 95 4.77 -5.49 16.41
CA ALA A 95 3.55 -4.96 15.79
C ALA A 95 2.45 -4.74 16.84
N GLU A 96 1.63 -3.72 16.64
CA GLU A 96 0.38 -3.48 17.34
C GLU A 96 -0.77 -3.56 16.34
N ILE A 97 -1.67 -4.52 16.59
CA ILE A 97 -2.77 -4.87 15.70
C ILE A 97 -4.09 -4.50 16.38
N SER A 98 -4.91 -3.71 15.69
CA SER A 98 -6.28 -3.43 16.10
C SER A 98 -7.11 -4.70 16.01
N PRO A 99 -7.79 -5.12 17.10
CA PRO A 99 -8.74 -6.24 17.05
C PRO A 99 -9.99 -5.91 16.21
N ARG A 100 -10.20 -4.64 15.85
CA ARG A 100 -11.16 -4.23 14.81
C ARG A 100 -10.48 -4.20 13.46
N GLY A 101 -10.99 -4.98 12.51
CA GLY A 101 -10.48 -5.04 11.13
C GLY A 101 -9.07 -5.60 10.95
N GLY A 102 -8.33 -5.95 12.01
CA GLY A 102 -6.97 -6.49 11.88
C GLY A 102 -5.95 -5.46 11.36
N THR A 103 -6.23 -4.16 11.50
CA THR A 103 -5.33 -3.09 11.05
C THR A 103 -4.04 -3.07 11.87
N ILE A 104 -2.88 -3.02 11.21
CA ILE A 104 -1.60 -2.78 11.88
C ILE A 104 -1.43 -1.27 12.08
N GLN A 105 -1.67 -0.84 13.31
CA GLN A 105 -1.63 0.57 13.71
C GLN A 105 -0.24 1.01 14.18
N GLY A 106 0.60 0.07 14.64
CA GLY A 106 1.96 0.34 15.10
C GLY A 106 2.93 -0.75 14.67
N LEU A 107 4.13 -0.37 14.25
CA LEU A 107 5.19 -1.31 13.88
C LEU A 107 6.56 -0.71 14.18
N TRP A 108 7.37 -1.44 14.95
CA TRP A 108 8.75 -1.11 15.26
C TRP A 108 9.69 -2.13 14.64
N LEU A 109 10.77 -1.64 14.05
CA LEU A 109 11.86 -2.45 13.54
C LEU A 109 12.89 -2.61 14.66
N ARG A 110 13.03 -3.83 15.20
CA ARG A 110 13.82 -4.07 16.42
C ARG A 110 15.33 -3.91 16.22
N ASP A 111 15.79 -4.15 15.00
CA ASP A 111 17.21 -4.06 14.63
C ASP A 111 17.63 -2.66 14.17
N TYR A 112 16.68 -1.74 14.02
CA TYR A 112 16.92 -0.40 13.50
C TYR A 112 16.66 0.63 14.59
N ARG A 113 17.63 1.51 14.79
CA ARG A 113 17.53 2.58 15.79
C ARG A 113 16.99 3.85 15.16
N ASP A 114 16.14 4.56 15.90
CA ASP A 114 15.68 5.89 15.51
C ASP A 114 16.76 6.94 15.76
N ASP A 115 17.48 6.78 16.87
CA ASP A 115 18.61 7.62 17.26
C ASP A 115 19.89 6.77 17.36
N ALA A 116 21.01 7.29 16.87
CA ALA A 116 22.30 6.60 16.94
C ALA A 116 22.82 6.49 18.38
N ASP A 117 22.49 7.46 19.23
CA ASP A 117 23.00 7.61 20.59
C ASP A 117 22.11 6.88 21.63
N ASP A 118 20.87 6.53 21.27
CA ASP A 118 19.95 5.76 22.13
C ASP A 118 19.70 4.34 21.59
N PRO A 119 20.35 3.30 22.18
CA PRO A 119 20.17 1.92 21.75
C PRO A 119 18.78 1.34 22.05
N GLU A 120 18.01 1.94 22.96
CA GLU A 120 16.65 1.48 23.28
C GLU A 120 15.59 2.11 22.36
N SER A 121 15.96 3.16 21.62
CA SER A 121 15.07 3.84 20.67
C SER A 121 14.97 3.09 19.35
N GLN A 122 13.97 2.21 19.25
CA GLN A 122 13.67 1.47 18.03
C GLN A 122 12.94 2.36 17.01
N PHE A 123 13.33 2.25 15.74
CA PHE A 123 12.66 2.95 14.66
C PHE A 123 11.23 2.45 14.49
N GLN A 124 10.27 3.36 14.64
CA GLN A 124 8.86 3.07 14.45
C GLN A 124 8.43 3.43 13.03
N LEU A 125 8.08 2.43 12.24
CA LEU A 125 7.64 2.57 10.85
C LEU A 125 6.15 2.97 10.76
N PHE A 126 5.26 2.24 11.44
CA PHE A 126 3.82 2.56 11.44
C PHE A 126 3.44 3.32 12.72
N LYS A 127 2.71 4.42 12.55
CA LYS A 127 2.29 5.36 13.59
C LYS A 127 0.84 5.79 13.31
N PRO A 128 -0.10 5.66 14.26
CA PRO A 128 -1.49 6.05 14.07
C PRO A 128 -1.74 7.53 14.39
N THR A 129 -0.68 8.34 14.50
CA THR A 129 -0.73 9.73 14.95
C THR A 129 -0.12 10.69 13.94
N ALA A 130 -0.70 11.90 13.86
CA ALA A 130 -0.12 13.01 13.12
C ALA A 130 1.22 13.46 13.76
N PRO A 131 2.15 14.07 13.00
CA PRO A 131 2.02 14.44 11.58
C PRO A 131 2.26 13.29 10.59
N ASN A 132 2.91 12.21 11.02
CA ASN A 132 3.33 11.11 10.15
C ASN A 132 2.41 9.90 10.30
N LEU A 133 1.11 10.09 10.04
CA LEU A 133 0.13 9.00 10.07
C LEU A 133 0.48 7.98 8.99
N PHE A 134 0.84 6.77 9.41
CA PHE A 134 1.12 5.67 8.51
C PHE A 134 0.69 4.34 9.15
N ILE A 135 -0.33 3.71 8.57
CA ILE A 135 -0.93 2.46 9.05
C ILE A 135 -1.11 1.49 7.88
N ALA A 136 -1.15 0.19 8.17
CA ALA A 136 -1.47 -0.83 7.19
C ALA A 136 -2.83 -1.44 7.51
N GLN A 137 -3.83 -1.14 6.68
CA GLN A 137 -5.19 -1.63 6.83
C GLN A 137 -5.42 -2.84 5.92
N SER A 138 -6.10 -3.84 6.45
CA SER A 138 -6.62 -4.98 5.70
C SER A 138 -8.07 -5.21 6.07
N GLY A 139 -8.82 -5.90 5.22
CA GLY A 139 -10.20 -6.26 5.51
C GLY A 139 -10.78 -7.08 4.38
N LEU A 140 -11.97 -7.61 4.63
CA LEU A 140 -12.79 -8.20 3.58
C LEU A 140 -13.70 -7.09 3.03
N LEU A 141 -13.77 -6.97 1.71
CA LEU A 141 -14.77 -6.14 1.07
C LEU A 141 -15.85 -7.08 0.55
N GLY A 142 -17.07 -6.92 1.04
CA GLY A 142 -18.23 -7.51 0.40
C GLY A 142 -18.67 -6.71 -0.83
N GLY A 143 -19.49 -7.33 -1.70
CA GLY A 143 -20.22 -6.57 -2.71
C GLY A 143 -21.05 -5.45 -2.04
N ALA A 144 -21.23 -4.33 -2.73
CA ALA A 144 -21.76 -3.07 -2.18
C ALA A 144 -23.05 -3.21 -1.33
N ASP A 145 -23.85 -4.25 -1.57
CA ASP A 145 -25.14 -4.51 -0.92
C ASP A 145 -25.14 -5.64 0.12
N SER A 146 -23.98 -6.23 0.43
CA SER A 146 -23.91 -7.51 1.16
C SER A 146 -23.80 -7.40 2.68
N GLY A 147 -23.62 -6.19 3.25
CA GLY A 147 -23.52 -6.00 4.70
C GLY A 147 -22.37 -6.78 5.35
N LEU A 148 -21.38 -7.21 4.56
CA LEU A 148 -20.27 -8.03 5.03
C LEU A 148 -19.27 -7.19 5.85
N PRO A 149 -18.56 -7.80 6.82
CA PRO A 149 -17.63 -7.08 7.69
C PRO A 149 -16.53 -6.37 6.90
N THR A 150 -16.36 -5.07 7.14
CA THR A 150 -15.25 -4.26 6.63
C THR A 150 -14.16 -4.11 7.68
N HIS A 151 -13.10 -3.34 7.39
CA HIS A 151 -12.06 -3.03 8.36
C HIS A 151 -12.53 -2.18 9.56
N ASP A 152 -13.76 -1.65 9.54
CA ASP A 152 -14.37 -0.87 10.62
C ASP A 152 -15.34 -1.68 11.51
N ALA A 153 -15.61 -2.94 11.15
CA ALA A 153 -16.65 -3.77 11.77
C ALA A 153 -16.23 -4.38 13.12
#